data_AF-A0A8G0PIS9-F1
#
_entry.id   AF-A0A8G0PIS9-F1
#
_cell.length_a   1.000
_cell.length_b   1.000
_cell.length_c   1.000
_cell.angle_alpha   90.00
_cell.angle_beta   90.00
_cell.angle_gamma   90.00
#
_symmetry.space_group_name_H-M   'P 1'
#
loop_
_entity.id
_entity.type
_entity.pdbx_description
1 polymer ?
#
loop_
_entity_poly.entity_id
_entity_poly.type
_entity_poly.pdbx_seq_one_letter_code
_entity_poly.pdbx_strand_id
1 'polypeptide(L)'
;MDGLSRILQLKGGEGSLHSPPLRLALFWIEINGRFRQDATPQFPPPNNILSGQSKLNLALFDAAQLSSGCVISTVERCEIANYLCQQLRHLNDIIASETLARDLWIDPLFHVFHISPVLHHFLSLPRSSIHDDIHARQRECFRLAGILYLGSLRSKFDFEPGAGMLYGTKLQLALGSEGMLPKWDSSNIFLIWILTVAACSPILFDDLRMQFAALLSESVRSIGYVTSQDYLAAINGFMWCDSAFGTSLNTLSRQIYGEI
;
A
#
# COMPACT_ATOMS: atom_id res chain seq x y z
N MET A 1 -1.14 -7.49 -20.87
CA MET A 1 -1.19 -8.81 -20.20
C MET A 1 -1.95 -9.86 -21.00
N ASP A 2 -2.85 -9.45 -21.91
CA ASP A 2 -3.63 -10.37 -22.75
C ASP A 2 -2.78 -11.33 -23.60
N GLY A 3 -1.61 -10.88 -24.07
CA GLY A 3 -0.66 -11.74 -24.78
C GLY A 3 -0.12 -12.90 -23.94
N LEU A 4 0.24 -12.65 -22.67
CA LEU A 4 0.73 -13.69 -21.77
C LEU A 4 -0.38 -14.68 -21.41
N SER A 5 -1.58 -14.18 -21.11
CA SER A 5 -2.76 -15.01 -20.88
C SER A 5 -3.05 -15.91 -22.10
N ARG A 6 -2.94 -15.37 -23.32
CA ARG A 6 -3.12 -16.15 -24.55
C ARG A 6 -2.06 -17.23 -24.73
N ILE A 7 -0.80 -16.94 -24.44
CA ILE A 7 0.30 -17.93 -24.50
C ILE A 7 0.05 -19.06 -23.50
N LEU A 8 -0.37 -18.74 -22.28
CA LEU A 8 -0.70 -19.72 -21.25
C LEU A 8 -1.88 -20.60 -21.66
N GLN A 9 -2.95 -20.01 -22.20
CA GLN A 9 -4.10 -20.76 -22.73
C GLN A 9 -3.66 -21.77 -23.81
N LEU A 10 -2.77 -21.38 -24.72
CA LEU A 10 -2.23 -22.27 -25.75
C LEU A 10 -1.35 -23.40 -25.19
N LYS A 11 -0.90 -23.29 -23.95
CA LYS A 11 -0.07 -24.29 -23.24
C LYS A 11 -0.84 -25.07 -22.17
N GLY A 12 -2.17 -25.04 -22.18
CA GLY A 12 -3.01 -25.79 -21.25
C GLY A 12 -3.42 -25.02 -19.99
N GLY A 13 -3.23 -23.70 -19.98
CA GLY A 13 -3.61 -22.81 -18.89
C GLY A 13 -2.53 -22.66 -17.81
N GLU A 14 -2.84 -21.91 -16.75
CA GLU A 14 -1.91 -21.73 -15.63
C GLU A 14 -1.65 -23.04 -14.87
N GLY A 15 -2.66 -23.90 -14.75
CA GLY A 15 -2.57 -25.17 -14.03
C GLY A 15 -1.57 -26.17 -14.63
N SER A 16 -1.17 -25.99 -15.90
CA SER A 16 -0.16 -26.83 -16.55
C SER A 16 1.29 -26.41 -16.25
N LEU A 17 1.49 -25.24 -15.62
CA LEU A 17 2.81 -24.77 -15.18
C LEU A 17 3.17 -25.41 -13.84
N HIS A 18 3.85 -26.55 -13.88
CA HIS A 18 4.30 -27.24 -12.67
C HIS A 18 5.66 -26.75 -12.13
N SER A 19 6.42 -25.98 -12.93
CA SER A 19 7.75 -25.49 -12.54
C SER A 19 7.66 -24.33 -11.53
N PRO A 20 8.17 -24.48 -10.29
CA PRO A 20 8.09 -23.43 -9.27
C PRO A 20 8.73 -22.10 -9.69
N PRO A 21 9.93 -22.06 -10.30
CA PRO A 21 10.51 -20.81 -10.78
C PRO A 21 9.65 -20.10 -11.83
N LEU A 22 9.01 -20.85 -12.74
CA LEU A 22 8.14 -20.25 -13.76
C LEU A 22 6.84 -19.69 -13.17
N ARG A 23 6.26 -20.37 -12.17
CA ARG A 23 5.09 -19.86 -11.44
C ARG A 23 5.42 -18.58 -10.68
N LEU A 24 6.60 -18.52 -10.04
CA LEU A 24 7.07 -17.33 -9.34
C LEU A 24 7.34 -16.18 -10.32
N ALA A 25 7.97 -16.46 -11.47
CA ALA A 25 8.20 -15.47 -12.52
C ALA A 25 6.88 -14.93 -13.10
N LEU A 26 5.90 -15.80 -13.36
CA LEU A 26 4.56 -15.39 -13.81
C LEU A 26 3.90 -14.46 -12.80
N PHE A 27 3.91 -14.82 -11.52
CA PHE A 27 3.38 -13.99 -10.44
C PHE A 27 4.07 -12.63 -10.40
N TRP A 28 5.40 -12.60 -10.42
CA TRP A 28 6.17 -11.36 -10.39
C TRP A 28 5.86 -10.47 -11.59
N ILE A 29 5.83 -11.02 -12.81
CA ILE A 29 5.49 -10.28 -14.04
C ILE A 29 4.06 -9.73 -13.96
N GLU A 30 3.10 -10.53 -13.48
CA GLU A 30 1.72 -10.10 -13.30
C GLU A 30 1.60 -8.92 -12.35
N ILE A 31 2.17 -9.04 -11.14
CA ILE A 31 2.12 -7.96 -10.14
C ILE A 31 2.75 -6.68 -10.68
N ASN A 32 3.87 -6.78 -11.39
CA ASN A 32 4.51 -5.63 -12.02
C ASN A 32 3.62 -4.94 -13.05
N GLY A 33 3.06 -5.70 -13.99
CA GLY A 33 2.17 -5.15 -15.01
C GLY A 33 0.92 -4.51 -14.40
N ARG A 34 0.34 -5.16 -13.40
CA ARG A 34 -0.87 -4.71 -12.71
C ARG A 34 -0.66 -3.51 -11.82
N PHE A 35 0.49 -3.44 -11.16
CA PHE A 35 0.92 -2.25 -10.42
C PHE A 35 1.09 -1.04 -11.35
N ARG A 36 1.57 -1.20 -12.59
CA ARG A 36 1.66 -0.05 -13.51
C ARG A 36 0.30 0.39 -14.07
N GLN A 37 -0.66 -0.53 -14.11
CA GLN A 37 -1.99 -0.29 -14.68
C GLN A 37 -3.06 0.06 -13.64
N ASP A 38 -2.74 -0.06 -12.35
CA ASP A 38 -3.74 -0.10 -11.28
C ASP A 38 -4.90 -1.06 -11.62
N ALA A 39 -4.56 -2.31 -11.95
CA ALA A 39 -5.52 -3.33 -12.36
C ALA A 39 -5.48 -4.56 -11.43
N THR A 40 -6.58 -5.29 -11.34
CA THR A 40 -6.66 -6.51 -10.53
C THR A 40 -5.81 -7.62 -11.19
N PRO A 41 -4.94 -8.32 -10.44
CA PRO A 41 -4.21 -9.47 -10.94
C PRO A 41 -5.15 -10.57 -11.43
N GLN A 42 -4.82 -11.17 -12.59
CA GLN A 42 -5.62 -12.24 -13.18
C GLN A 42 -5.24 -13.63 -12.66
N PHE A 43 -3.98 -13.79 -12.23
CA PHE A 43 -3.45 -15.07 -11.76
C PHE A 43 -3.36 -15.06 -10.24
N PRO A 44 -3.78 -16.14 -9.56
CA PRO A 44 -3.63 -16.27 -8.13
C PRO A 44 -2.15 -16.32 -7.73
N PRO A 45 -1.81 -15.86 -6.51
CA PRO A 45 -0.47 -15.99 -5.99
C PRO A 45 -0.10 -17.48 -5.83
N PRO A 46 1.15 -17.89 -6.14
CA PRO A 46 1.61 -19.26 -5.94
C PRO A 46 1.90 -19.50 -4.46
N ASN A 47 0.84 -19.55 -3.65
CA ASN A 47 0.91 -19.58 -2.18
C ASN A 47 1.74 -20.74 -1.65
N ASN A 48 1.74 -21.89 -2.31
CA ASN A 48 2.58 -23.04 -1.91
C ASN A 48 4.09 -22.76 -2.02
N ILE A 49 4.50 -21.85 -2.90
CA ILE A 49 5.90 -21.41 -3.05
C ILE A 49 6.16 -20.26 -2.08
N LEU A 50 5.23 -19.29 -2.05
CA LEU A 50 5.36 -18.09 -1.21
C LEU A 50 5.37 -18.45 0.27
N SER A 51 4.53 -19.36 0.75
CA SER A 51 4.46 -19.75 2.17
C SER A 51 5.70 -20.50 2.64
N GLY A 52 6.48 -21.10 1.72
CA GLY A 52 7.72 -21.80 2.07
C GLY A 52 8.89 -20.86 2.33
N GLN A 53 8.81 -19.61 1.86
CA GLN A 53 9.89 -18.61 1.95
C GLN A 53 9.46 -17.35 2.71
N SER A 54 8.17 -17.00 2.61
CA SER A 54 7.58 -15.86 3.29
C SER A 54 7.20 -16.23 4.71
N LYS A 55 7.54 -15.35 5.65
CA LYS A 55 7.05 -15.44 7.04
C LYS A 55 5.60 -14.92 7.17
N LEU A 56 5.01 -14.41 6.09
CA LEU A 56 3.64 -13.89 6.06
C LEU A 56 2.60 -15.03 6.11
N ASN A 57 1.53 -14.81 6.89
CA ASN A 57 0.35 -15.66 6.86
C ASN A 57 -0.58 -15.24 5.71
N LEU A 58 -0.36 -15.84 4.54
CA LEU A 58 -1.11 -15.57 3.30
C LEU A 58 -2.40 -16.42 3.17
N ALA A 59 -2.71 -17.27 4.15
CA ALA A 59 -3.72 -18.33 4.02
C ALA A 59 -5.18 -17.86 4.05
N LEU A 60 -5.45 -16.56 4.21
CA LEU A 60 -6.79 -16.04 4.57
C LEU A 60 -7.36 -14.99 3.63
N PHE A 61 -6.68 -14.62 2.55
CA PHE A 61 -7.23 -13.62 1.62
C PHE A 61 -8.22 -14.28 0.64
N ASP A 62 -9.50 -14.32 1.02
CA ASP A 62 -10.58 -14.69 0.13
C ASP A 62 -11.08 -13.47 -0.65
N ALA A 63 -10.55 -13.29 -1.87
CA ALA A 63 -10.98 -12.24 -2.76
C ALA A 63 -12.47 -12.32 -3.11
N ALA A 64 -13.13 -13.48 -2.96
CA ALA A 64 -14.56 -13.62 -3.22
C ALA A 64 -15.42 -12.87 -2.18
N GLN A 65 -14.93 -12.72 -0.94
CA GLN A 65 -15.64 -11.97 0.11
C GLN A 65 -15.70 -10.46 -0.18
N LEU A 66 -14.76 -9.94 -0.98
CA LEU A 66 -14.72 -8.55 -1.45
C LEU A 66 -15.84 -8.19 -2.44
N SER A 67 -16.41 -9.21 -3.10
CA SER A 67 -17.40 -9.04 -4.17
C SER A 67 -18.86 -9.10 -3.69
N SER A 68 -19.08 -9.55 -2.45
CA SER A 68 -20.42 -9.55 -1.85
C SER A 68 -20.77 -8.11 -1.44
N GLY A 69 -21.93 -7.62 -1.90
CA GLY A 69 -22.45 -6.26 -1.67
C GLY A 69 -22.79 -5.97 -0.21
N CYS A 70 -21.82 -6.14 0.68
CA CYS A 70 -21.91 -5.74 2.06
C CYS A 70 -22.03 -4.21 2.09
N VAL A 71 -22.99 -3.70 2.87
CA VAL A 71 -23.07 -2.28 3.20
C VAL A 71 -21.90 -2.00 4.13
N ILE A 72 -20.73 -1.71 3.55
CA ILE A 72 -19.48 -1.62 4.30
C ILE A 72 -19.46 -0.29 5.08
N SER A 73 -19.24 -0.43 6.39
CA SER A 73 -18.98 0.61 7.38
C SER A 73 -17.70 1.43 7.07
N THR A 74 -17.38 2.43 7.90
CA THR A 74 -16.13 3.23 7.79
C THR A 74 -14.88 2.35 7.62
N VAL A 75 -13.79 2.89 7.07
CA VAL A 75 -12.52 2.13 6.84
C VAL A 75 -12.08 1.36 8.09
N GLU A 76 -12.20 1.96 9.27
CA GLU A 76 -11.89 1.35 10.58
C GLU A 76 -12.69 0.09 10.90
N ARG A 77 -13.94 0.03 10.46
CA ARG A 77 -14.88 -1.06 10.72
C ARG A 77 -14.92 -2.09 9.59
N CYS A 78 -14.13 -1.87 8.53
CA CYS A 78 -14.01 -2.80 7.42
C CYS A 78 -13.04 -3.92 7.78
N GLU A 79 -13.53 -5.16 7.86
CA GLU A 79 -12.72 -6.34 8.19
C GLU A 79 -11.52 -6.53 7.26
N ILE A 80 -11.73 -6.23 5.97
CA ILE A 80 -10.68 -6.30 4.94
C ILE A 80 -9.59 -5.25 5.20
N ALA A 81 -9.96 -4.02 5.56
CA ALA A 81 -9.00 -2.98 5.89
C ALA A 81 -8.18 -3.39 7.12
N ASN A 82 -8.84 -3.94 8.15
CA ASN A 82 -8.18 -4.45 9.35
C ASN A 82 -7.23 -5.61 9.06
N TYR A 83 -7.63 -6.56 8.21
CA TYR A 83 -6.75 -7.62 7.72
C TYR A 83 -5.51 -7.05 7.02
N LEU A 84 -5.68 -6.11 6.09
CA LEU A 84 -4.56 -5.47 5.40
C LEU A 84 -3.66 -4.69 6.34
N CYS A 85 -4.23 -4.04 7.36
CA CYS A 85 -3.44 -3.39 8.41
C CYS A 85 -2.56 -4.40 9.16
N GLN A 86 -3.10 -5.57 9.50
CA GLN A 86 -2.33 -6.65 10.13
C GLN A 86 -1.22 -7.17 9.20
N GLN A 87 -1.50 -7.33 7.90
CA GLN A 87 -0.49 -7.75 6.92
C GLN A 87 0.64 -6.72 6.78
N LEU A 88 0.32 -5.43 6.75
CA LEU A 88 1.32 -4.35 6.73
C LEU A 88 2.16 -4.31 7.99
N ARG A 89 1.55 -4.45 9.18
CA ARG A 89 2.30 -4.54 10.45
C ARG A 89 3.24 -5.73 10.47
N HIS A 90 2.75 -6.91 10.09
CA HIS A 90 3.57 -8.11 10.05
C HIS A 90 4.72 -7.97 9.03
N LEU A 91 4.47 -7.35 7.88
CA LEU A 91 5.53 -7.02 6.92
C LEU A 91 6.57 -6.08 7.52
N ASN A 92 6.15 -5.03 8.23
CA ASN A 92 7.05 -4.10 8.91
C ASN A 92 7.89 -4.82 9.98
N ASP A 93 7.31 -5.74 10.76
CA ASP A 93 8.02 -6.55 11.75
C ASP A 93 9.07 -7.47 11.09
N ILE A 94 8.72 -8.09 9.95
CA ILE A 94 9.68 -8.87 9.16
C ILE A 94 10.84 -7.96 8.72
N ILE A 95 10.56 -6.80 8.12
CA ILE A 95 11.59 -5.87 7.65
C ILE A 95 12.49 -5.43 8.80
N ALA A 96 11.92 -5.07 9.96
CA ALA A 96 12.68 -4.69 11.13
C ALA A 96 13.60 -5.83 11.61
N SER A 97 13.07 -7.06 11.70
CA SER A 97 13.85 -8.23 12.12
C SER A 97 14.97 -8.58 11.13
N GLU A 98 14.72 -8.50 9.84
CA GLU A 98 15.70 -8.81 8.80
C GLU A 98 16.79 -7.75 8.69
N THR A 99 16.44 -6.47 8.87
CA THR A 99 17.41 -5.36 8.86
C THR A 99 18.38 -5.44 10.05
N LEU A 100 17.97 -6.03 11.18
CA LEU A 100 18.85 -6.30 12.32
C LEU A 100 19.78 -7.50 12.06
N ALA A 101 19.32 -8.50 11.31
CA ALA A 101 20.05 -9.73 11.08
C ALA A 101 21.03 -9.64 9.89
N ARG A 102 20.69 -8.86 8.85
CA ARG A 102 21.47 -8.75 7.62
C ARG A 102 21.20 -7.43 6.89
N ASP A 103 22.01 -7.15 5.88
CA ASP A 103 21.67 -6.12 4.89
C ASP A 103 20.51 -6.63 4.03
N LEU A 104 19.31 -6.21 4.37
CA LEU A 104 18.07 -6.61 3.70
C LEU A 104 18.00 -6.10 2.27
N TRP A 105 18.47 -4.87 2.03
CA TRP A 105 18.18 -4.12 0.81
C TRP A 105 18.93 -4.64 -0.41
N ILE A 106 19.99 -5.43 -0.19
CA ILE A 106 20.73 -6.11 -1.25
C ILE A 106 20.05 -7.41 -1.73
N ASP A 107 19.03 -7.92 -1.04
CA ASP A 107 18.32 -9.15 -1.42
C ASP A 107 17.23 -8.84 -2.46
N PRO A 108 17.46 -9.13 -3.75
CA PRO A 108 16.51 -8.79 -4.80
C PRO A 108 15.23 -9.62 -4.70
N LEU A 109 15.23 -10.76 -4.00
CA LEU A 109 14.06 -11.63 -3.90
C LEU A 109 13.16 -11.29 -2.72
N PHE A 110 13.65 -10.50 -1.76
CA PHE A 110 12.86 -10.13 -0.58
C PHE A 110 11.52 -9.47 -0.97
N HIS A 111 11.55 -8.52 -1.90
CA HIS A 111 10.33 -7.85 -2.35
C HIS A 111 9.35 -8.80 -3.09
N VAL A 112 9.86 -9.87 -3.71
CA VAL A 112 9.03 -10.88 -4.39
C VAL A 112 8.28 -11.74 -3.37
N PHE A 113 8.94 -12.15 -2.30
CA PHE A 113 8.36 -13.04 -1.28
C PHE A 113 7.56 -12.34 -0.18
N HIS A 114 7.86 -11.07 0.12
CA HIS A 114 7.25 -10.36 1.25
C HIS A 114 6.42 -9.14 0.84
N ILE A 115 6.83 -8.35 -0.15
CA ILE A 115 6.10 -7.13 -0.54
C ILE A 115 5.02 -7.45 -1.60
N SER A 116 5.37 -8.22 -2.62
CA SER A 116 4.50 -8.52 -3.76
C SER A 116 3.20 -9.25 -3.38
N PRO A 117 3.18 -10.18 -2.40
CA PRO A 117 1.93 -10.81 -1.95
C PRO A 117 0.97 -9.82 -1.28
N VAL A 118 1.48 -8.89 -0.47
CA VAL A 118 0.65 -7.85 0.15
C VAL A 118 0.15 -6.88 -0.92
N LEU A 119 1.00 -6.53 -1.89
CA LEU A 119 0.61 -5.69 -3.03
C LEU A 119 -0.48 -6.36 -3.88
N HIS A 120 -0.41 -7.67 -4.09
CA HIS A 120 -1.48 -8.44 -4.74
C HIS A 120 -2.83 -8.22 -4.04
N HIS A 121 -2.88 -8.28 -2.71
CA HIS A 121 -4.12 -8.07 -1.95
C HIS A 121 -4.67 -6.65 -2.16
N PHE A 122 -3.82 -5.62 -2.10
CA PHE A 122 -4.24 -4.23 -2.35
C PHE A 122 -4.73 -3.99 -3.79
N LEU A 123 -4.07 -4.59 -4.79
CA LEU A 123 -4.49 -4.48 -6.20
C LEU A 123 -5.81 -5.24 -6.48
N SER A 124 -6.13 -6.23 -5.65
CA SER A 124 -7.36 -7.03 -5.74
C SER A 124 -8.56 -6.36 -5.10
N LEU A 125 -8.38 -5.29 -4.32
CA LEU A 125 -9.48 -4.54 -3.74
C LEU A 125 -10.36 -3.85 -4.81
N PRO A 126 -11.67 -3.72 -4.55
CA PRO A 126 -12.56 -2.98 -5.44
C PRO A 126 -12.14 -1.51 -5.49
N ARG A 127 -12.21 -0.94 -6.70
CA ARG A 127 -11.91 0.47 -6.96
C ARG A 127 -13.17 1.28 -6.78
N SER A 128 -13.03 2.49 -6.24
CA SER A 128 -14.13 3.45 -6.17
C SER A 128 -13.79 4.73 -6.94
N SER A 129 -14.82 5.35 -7.48
CA SER A 129 -14.79 6.65 -8.15
C SER A 129 -15.15 7.78 -7.18
N ILE A 130 -14.96 9.02 -7.62
CA ILE A 130 -15.37 10.22 -6.87
C ILE A 130 -16.90 10.35 -6.74
N HIS A 131 -17.67 9.60 -7.53
CA HIS A 131 -19.13 9.61 -7.55
C HIS A 131 -19.75 8.56 -6.63
N ASP A 132 -18.94 7.66 -6.08
CA ASP A 132 -19.40 6.64 -5.14
C ASP A 132 -19.62 7.21 -3.74
N ASP A 133 -20.26 6.42 -2.89
CA ASP A 133 -20.48 6.76 -1.48
C ASP A 133 -19.18 7.13 -0.76
N ILE A 134 -19.30 7.98 0.27
CA ILE A 134 -18.15 8.48 1.03
C ILE A 134 -17.31 7.34 1.62
N HIS A 135 -17.92 6.27 2.12
CA HIS A 135 -17.17 5.16 2.71
C HIS A 135 -16.42 4.36 1.65
N ALA A 136 -16.98 4.24 0.44
CA ALA A 136 -16.29 3.63 -0.70
C ALA A 136 -15.06 4.46 -1.11
N ARG A 137 -15.21 5.79 -1.18
CA ARG A 137 -14.10 6.71 -1.41
C ARG A 137 -13.03 6.64 -0.30
N GLN A 138 -13.41 6.55 0.97
CA GLN A 138 -12.45 6.41 2.07
C GLN A 138 -11.62 5.13 1.93
N ARG A 139 -12.26 4.01 1.55
CA ARG A 139 -11.58 2.74 1.27
C ARG A 139 -10.66 2.84 0.06
N GLU A 140 -11.06 3.58 -0.98
CA GLU A 140 -10.20 3.85 -2.13
C GLU A 140 -8.96 4.65 -1.72
N CYS A 141 -9.10 5.69 -0.88
CA CYS A 141 -7.94 6.43 -0.37
C CYS A 141 -6.98 5.51 0.41
N PHE A 142 -7.52 4.62 1.26
CA PHE A 142 -6.73 3.63 1.98
C PHE A 142 -6.02 2.66 1.03
N ARG A 143 -6.72 2.15 0.01
CA ARG A 143 -6.17 1.27 -1.01
C ARG A 143 -5.01 1.93 -1.76
N LEU A 144 -5.22 3.15 -2.25
CA LEU A 144 -4.22 3.93 -2.97
C LEU A 144 -2.98 4.21 -2.10
N ALA A 145 -3.19 4.62 -0.84
CA ALA A 145 -2.09 4.83 0.10
C ALA A 145 -1.32 3.54 0.40
N GLY A 146 -2.01 2.41 0.61
CA GLY A 146 -1.35 1.12 0.80
C GLY A 146 -0.49 0.71 -0.40
N ILE A 147 -0.97 0.96 -1.62
CA ILE A 147 -0.19 0.72 -2.85
C ILE A 147 1.02 1.66 -2.92
N LEU A 148 0.86 2.94 -2.59
CA LEU A 148 1.98 3.90 -2.51
C LEU A 148 3.02 3.48 -1.45
N TYR A 149 2.57 3.02 -0.29
CA TYR A 149 3.43 2.54 0.79
C TYR A 149 4.27 1.33 0.34
N LEU A 150 3.62 0.32 -0.24
CA LEU A 150 4.28 -0.88 -0.74
C LEU A 150 5.19 -0.56 -1.94
N GLY A 151 4.78 0.35 -2.82
CA GLY A 151 5.60 0.85 -3.93
C GLY A 151 6.85 1.58 -3.42
N SER A 152 6.72 2.36 -2.34
CA SER A 152 7.84 3.04 -1.67
C SER A 152 8.79 2.07 -0.99
N LEU A 153 8.28 0.95 -0.43
CA LEU A 153 9.13 -0.11 0.12
C LEU A 153 9.89 -0.82 -1.00
N ARG A 154 9.18 -1.14 -2.09
CA ARG A 154 9.76 -1.76 -3.27
C ARG A 154 10.84 -0.89 -3.91
N SER A 155 10.67 0.43 -3.90
CA SER A 155 11.64 1.36 -4.48
C SER A 155 13.00 1.37 -3.76
N LYS A 156 13.12 0.73 -2.59
CA LYS A 156 14.41 0.48 -1.93
C LYS A 156 15.23 -0.61 -2.61
N PHE A 157 14.57 -1.52 -3.33
CA PHE A 157 15.21 -2.61 -4.08
C PHE A 157 15.41 -2.25 -5.56
N ASP A 158 14.39 -1.60 -6.15
CA ASP A 158 14.39 -1.21 -7.56
C ASP A 158 13.67 0.14 -7.71
N PHE A 159 14.45 1.22 -7.79
CA PHE A 159 13.92 2.58 -7.81
C PHE A 159 13.47 2.98 -9.22
N GLU A 160 12.17 3.21 -9.37
CA GLU A 160 11.56 3.76 -10.59
C GLU A 160 10.85 5.09 -10.25
N PRO A 161 11.46 6.24 -10.57
CA PRO A 161 10.85 7.54 -10.32
C PRO A 161 9.50 7.66 -11.04
N GLY A 162 8.50 8.19 -10.35
CA GLY A 162 7.19 8.45 -10.92
C GLY A 162 6.29 7.21 -11.08
N ALA A 163 6.77 6.01 -10.72
CA ALA A 163 5.96 4.78 -10.75
C ALA A 163 4.72 4.87 -9.84
N GLY A 164 4.72 5.77 -8.86
CA GLY A 164 3.60 6.05 -7.97
C GLY A 164 2.62 7.11 -8.47
N MET A 165 2.93 7.86 -9.54
CA MET A 165 2.17 9.06 -9.91
C MET A 165 0.69 8.79 -10.20
N LEU A 166 0.39 7.66 -10.85
CA LEU A 166 -0.99 7.23 -11.08
C LEU A 166 -1.79 7.16 -9.77
N TYR A 167 -1.19 6.58 -8.73
CA TYR A 167 -1.82 6.42 -7.42
C TYR A 167 -1.90 7.73 -6.65
N GLY A 168 -0.82 8.52 -6.67
CA GLY A 168 -0.78 9.84 -6.03
C GLY A 168 -1.83 10.79 -6.62
N THR A 169 -1.93 10.89 -7.93
CA THR A 169 -2.91 11.76 -8.59
C THR A 169 -4.35 11.30 -8.32
N LYS A 170 -4.63 9.98 -8.37
CA LYS A 170 -5.94 9.46 -7.99
C LYS A 170 -6.29 9.76 -6.53
N LEU A 171 -5.31 9.62 -5.63
CA LEU A 171 -5.49 9.88 -4.20
C LEU A 171 -5.79 11.37 -3.96
N GLN A 172 -5.06 12.25 -4.65
CA GLN A 172 -5.31 13.69 -4.59
C GLN A 172 -6.73 14.04 -5.07
N LEU A 173 -7.15 13.48 -6.21
CA LEU A 173 -8.50 13.70 -6.74
C LEU A 173 -9.58 13.19 -5.77
N ALA A 174 -9.36 12.02 -5.16
CA ALA A 174 -10.29 11.46 -4.17
C ALA A 174 -10.38 12.32 -2.90
N LEU A 175 -9.24 12.80 -2.38
CA LEU A 175 -9.21 13.66 -1.19
C LEU A 175 -9.74 15.07 -1.45
N GLY A 176 -9.55 15.61 -2.66
CA GLY A 176 -10.06 16.92 -3.07
C GLY A 176 -11.54 16.93 -3.47
N SER A 177 -12.18 15.76 -3.55
CA SER A 177 -13.59 15.66 -3.90
C SER A 177 -14.50 16.18 -2.79
N GLU A 178 -15.67 16.72 -3.18
CA GLU A 178 -16.56 17.43 -2.27
C GLU A 178 -16.94 16.58 -1.05
N GLY A 179 -16.89 17.21 0.12
CA GLY A 179 -17.23 16.60 1.40
C GLY A 179 -16.29 15.48 1.86
N MET A 180 -15.12 15.28 1.23
CA MET A 180 -14.20 14.22 1.66
C MET A 180 -13.57 14.52 3.01
N LEU A 181 -12.73 15.56 3.08
CA LEU A 181 -11.93 15.91 4.26
C LEU A 181 -12.78 16.13 5.52
N PRO A 182 -13.91 16.86 5.50
CA PRO A 182 -14.71 17.07 6.70
C PRO A 182 -15.42 15.82 7.23
N LYS A 183 -15.56 14.78 6.40
CA LYS A 183 -16.22 13.51 6.77
C LYS A 183 -15.25 12.46 7.31
N TRP A 184 -13.95 12.72 7.25
CA TRP A 184 -13.02 12.02 8.13
C TRP A 184 -13.19 12.64 9.51
N ASP A 185 -13.77 11.89 10.44
CA ASP A 185 -13.97 12.33 11.82
C ASP A 185 -12.66 12.91 12.39
N SER A 186 -12.76 13.86 13.32
CA SER A 186 -11.63 14.64 13.84
C SER A 186 -10.58 13.82 14.60
N SER A 187 -10.70 12.50 14.63
CA SER A 187 -9.75 11.55 15.23
C SER A 187 -9.38 10.41 14.29
N ASN A 188 -9.40 10.62 12.96
CA ASN A 188 -9.15 9.53 12.02
C ASN A 188 -7.65 9.33 11.71
N ILE A 189 -7.01 8.40 12.42
CA ILE A 189 -5.61 8.00 12.20
C ILE A 189 -5.35 7.49 10.76
N PHE A 190 -6.35 6.92 10.07
CA PHE A 190 -6.16 6.49 8.67
C PHE A 190 -5.92 7.68 7.75
N LEU A 191 -6.62 8.79 7.92
CA LEU A 191 -6.40 9.99 7.09
C LEU A 191 -4.97 10.50 7.27
N ILE A 192 -4.52 10.60 8.52
CA ILE A 192 -3.16 11.05 8.84
C ILE A 192 -2.14 10.09 8.24
N TRP A 193 -2.31 8.79 8.42
CA TRP A 193 -1.42 7.79 7.81
C TRP A 193 -1.41 7.87 6.28
N ILE A 194 -2.58 8.01 5.62
CA ILE A 194 -2.71 8.16 4.16
C ILE A 194 -1.90 9.38 3.66
N LEU A 195 -2.09 10.53 4.30
CA LEU A 195 -1.42 11.76 3.94
C LEU A 195 0.09 11.67 4.21
N THR A 196 0.50 11.08 5.34
CA THR A 196 1.91 10.83 5.68
C THR A 196 2.60 9.92 4.65
N VAL A 197 1.95 8.82 4.26
CA VAL A 197 2.48 7.91 3.24
C VAL A 197 2.71 8.67 1.93
N ALA A 198 1.71 9.44 1.48
CA ALA A 198 1.80 10.15 0.22
C ALA A 198 2.86 11.27 0.27
N ALA A 199 2.94 12.03 1.35
CA ALA A 199 3.95 13.07 1.54
C ALA A 199 5.38 12.51 1.61
N CYS A 200 5.59 11.33 2.19
CA CYS A 200 6.89 10.68 2.29
C CYS A 200 7.29 9.84 1.07
N SER A 201 6.39 9.61 0.11
CA SER A 201 6.57 8.58 -0.91
C SER A 201 7.63 8.97 -1.97
N PRO A 202 8.80 8.31 -2.05
CA PRO A 202 9.86 8.65 -3.01
C PRO A 202 9.49 8.36 -4.48
N ILE A 203 8.40 7.63 -4.72
CA ILE A 203 7.90 7.31 -6.06
C ILE A 203 6.93 8.36 -6.60
N LEU A 204 6.69 9.44 -5.84
CA LEU A 204 5.95 10.64 -6.24
C LEU A 204 6.90 11.81 -6.48
N PHE A 205 6.52 12.71 -7.38
CA PHE A 205 7.24 13.96 -7.59
C PHE A 205 6.98 14.97 -6.46
N ASP A 206 7.97 15.83 -6.24
CA ASP A 206 8.01 16.78 -5.13
C ASP A 206 6.78 17.67 -5.06
N ASP A 207 6.32 18.21 -6.19
CA ASP A 207 5.13 19.07 -6.24
C ASP A 207 3.91 18.40 -5.60
N LEU A 208 3.70 17.11 -5.88
CA LEU A 208 2.58 16.36 -5.36
C LEU A 208 2.80 15.98 -3.88
N ARG A 209 4.04 15.62 -3.49
CA ARG A 209 4.40 15.37 -2.09
C ARG A 209 4.16 16.60 -1.21
N MET A 210 4.52 17.78 -1.70
CA MET A 210 4.33 19.06 -1.02
C MET A 210 2.85 19.39 -0.82
N GLN A 211 2.00 19.07 -1.80
CA GLN A 211 0.55 19.23 -1.68
C GLN A 211 -0.04 18.32 -0.59
N PHE A 212 0.42 17.06 -0.51
CA PHE A 212 0.03 16.18 0.59
C PHE A 212 0.56 16.64 1.95
N ALA A 213 1.79 17.16 2.02
CA ALA A 213 2.36 17.71 3.24
C ALA A 213 1.56 18.94 3.74
N ALA A 214 1.08 19.79 2.84
CA ALA A 214 0.21 20.92 3.19
C ALA A 214 -1.13 20.43 3.78
N LEU A 215 -1.80 19.50 3.11
CA LEU A 215 -3.04 18.89 3.62
C LEU A 215 -2.84 18.18 4.96
N LEU A 216 -1.70 17.50 5.13
CA LEU A 216 -1.32 16.86 6.38
C LEU A 216 -1.15 17.87 7.51
N SER A 217 -0.45 18.98 7.26
CA SER A 217 -0.24 20.04 8.26
C SER A 217 -1.56 20.64 8.76
N GLU A 218 -2.54 20.82 7.88
CA GLU A 218 -3.90 21.26 8.25
C GLU A 218 -4.63 20.18 9.05
N SER A 219 -4.57 18.92 8.59
CA SER A 219 -5.28 17.80 9.20
C SER A 219 -4.75 17.49 10.62
N VAL A 220 -3.44 17.44 10.79
CA VAL A 220 -2.75 17.20 12.07
C VAL A 220 -3.15 18.26 13.10
N ARG A 221 -3.24 19.53 12.69
CA ARG A 221 -3.73 20.63 13.54
C ARG A 221 -5.20 20.47 13.91
N SER A 222 -6.06 20.05 12.98
CA SER A 222 -7.48 19.83 13.27
C SER A 222 -7.76 18.65 14.21
N ILE A 223 -6.90 17.61 14.17
CA ILE A 223 -7.02 16.41 15.00
C ILE A 223 -6.45 16.62 16.41
N GLY A 224 -5.67 17.69 16.61
CA GLY A 224 -5.11 18.04 17.91
C GLY A 224 -3.75 17.40 18.21
N TYR A 225 -3.01 16.97 17.18
CA TYR A 225 -1.59 16.62 17.34
C TYR A 225 -0.76 17.90 17.45
N VAL A 226 -0.65 18.43 18.67
CA VAL A 226 -0.02 19.72 18.95
C VAL A 226 1.50 19.63 18.79
N THR A 227 2.12 18.48 19.06
CA THR A 227 3.57 18.32 19.01
C THR A 227 4.04 17.34 17.94
N SER A 228 5.26 17.57 17.43
CA SER A 228 5.99 16.66 16.55
C SER A 228 6.06 15.24 17.13
N GLN A 229 6.25 15.13 18.45
CA GLN A 229 6.31 13.84 19.14
C GLN A 229 4.98 13.08 19.14
N ASP A 230 3.84 13.77 19.32
CA ASP A 230 2.52 13.14 19.30
C ASP A 230 2.20 12.56 17.92
N TYR A 231 2.51 13.32 16.86
CA TYR A 231 2.35 12.88 15.48
C TYR A 231 3.24 11.67 15.16
N LEU A 232 4.53 11.72 15.51
CA LEU A 232 5.48 10.62 15.29
C LEU A 232 5.05 9.36 16.04
N ALA A 233 4.64 9.49 17.31
CA ALA A 233 4.16 8.38 18.12
C ALA A 233 2.90 7.75 17.54
N ALA A 234 1.95 8.56 17.03
CA ALA A 234 0.73 8.06 16.40
C ALA A 234 1.03 7.29 15.10
N ILE A 235 1.90 7.80 14.24
CA ILE A 235 2.29 7.14 12.98
C ILE A 235 3.04 5.84 13.26
N ASN A 236 4.02 5.86 14.17
CA ASN A 236 4.82 4.70 14.54
C ASN A 236 3.99 3.62 15.25
N GLY A 237 3.02 4.02 16.07
CA GLY A 237 2.08 3.11 16.72
C GLY A 237 1.05 2.47 15.77
N PHE A 238 0.93 2.97 14.53
CA PHE A 238 -0.08 2.50 13.60
C PHE A 238 0.41 1.44 12.61
N MET A 239 1.09 1.84 11.53
CA MET A 239 1.52 0.93 10.44
C MET A 239 2.80 1.42 9.73
N TRP A 240 3.68 2.12 10.44
CA TRP A 240 4.88 2.67 9.86
C TRP A 240 6.10 1.75 10.02
N CYS A 241 6.99 1.73 9.01
CA CYS A 241 8.25 1.02 9.07
C CYS A 241 9.39 2.02 9.24
N ASP A 242 9.84 2.20 10.48
CA ASP A 242 10.94 3.11 10.80
C ASP A 242 12.26 2.71 10.11
N SER A 243 12.53 1.41 9.99
CA SER A 243 13.72 0.89 9.31
C SER A 243 13.80 1.31 7.84
N ALA A 244 12.66 1.49 7.17
CA ALA A 244 12.62 1.90 5.77
C ALA A 244 12.49 3.42 5.59
N PHE A 245 11.68 4.06 6.42
CA PHE A 245 11.18 5.42 6.19
C PHE A 245 11.36 6.39 7.35
N GLY A 246 12.05 6.00 8.43
CA GLY A 246 12.23 6.85 9.62
C GLY A 246 12.86 8.20 9.30
N THR A 247 13.84 8.26 8.39
CA THR A 247 14.46 9.54 7.97
C THR A 247 13.48 10.45 7.23
N SER A 248 12.64 9.88 6.36
CA SER A 248 11.61 10.61 5.61
C SER A 248 10.52 11.14 6.55
N LEU A 249 10.08 10.32 7.50
CA LEU A 249 9.09 10.71 8.50
C LEU A 249 9.59 11.86 9.39
N ASN A 250 10.84 11.77 9.88
CA ASN A 250 11.45 12.83 10.68
C ASN A 250 11.59 14.14 9.89
N THR A 251 11.99 14.06 8.62
CA THR A 251 12.08 15.24 7.75
C THR A 251 10.71 15.89 7.53
N LEU A 252 9.68 15.08 7.28
CA LEU A 252 8.31 15.55 7.13
C LEU A 252 7.77 16.17 8.44
N SER A 253 8.08 15.57 9.60
CA SER A 253 7.67 16.14 10.90
C SER A 253 8.26 17.53 11.11
N ARG A 254 9.56 17.69 10.86
CA ARG A 254 10.25 18.99 10.92
C ARG A 254 9.60 20.02 10.00
N GLN A 255 9.25 19.61 8.78
CA GLN A 255 8.57 20.48 7.81
C GLN A 255 7.18 20.92 8.30
N ILE A 256 6.41 20.03 8.95
CA ILE A 256 5.06 20.34 9.42
C ILE A 256 5.07 21.29 10.63
N TYR A 257 6.03 21.08 11.54
CA TYR A 257 6.10 21.81 12.81
C TYR A 257 7.12 22.96 12.84
N GLY A 258 7.88 23.17 11.75
CA GLY A 258 8.85 24.26 11.63
C GLY A 258 10.11 24.07 12.47
N GLU A 259 10.45 22.84 12.83
CA GLU A 259 11.67 22.50 13.57
C GLU A 259 12.85 22.43 12.58
N ILE A 260 13.70 23.47 12.55
CA ILE A 260 14.90 23.55 11.68
C ILE A 260 15.99 22.62 12.19
#